data_AF-A0A1A8C537-F1
#
_entry.id   AF-A0A1A8C537-F1
#
_cell.length_a   1.000
_cell.length_b   1.000
_cell.length_c   1.000
_cell.angle_alpha   90.00
_cell.angle_beta   90.00
_cell.angle_gamma   90.00
#
_symmetry.space_group_name_H-M   'P 1'
#
loop_
_entity.id
_entity.type
_entity.pdbx_description
1 polymer ?
#
loop_
_entity_poly.entity_id
_entity_poly.type
_entity_poly.pdbx_seq_one_letter_code
_entity_poly.pdbx_strand_id
1 'polypeptide(L)'
;MTQRHCLEGQVYSVPLIQPDLRREEAVHQIADALLYLELISTDIFRRVSESVEKNRRQLQSVSDRIRLAQARVDKIKGSKKATKVFSSAKYPAPDHLQDYSSIFSGAVDPSSQNRPHHKIQNKLRPFDEKAWQEKLTYFPVCVRNKKKSEDETEEGLGSLPRNISSVSSLLLFNTTENLYKKYR
;
A
#
# COMPACT_ATOMS: atom_id res chain seq x y z
N MET A 1 -12.55 16.63 -0.54
CA MET A 1 -12.60 15.20 -0.88
C MET A 1 -11.17 14.67 -0.89
N THR A 2 -10.78 13.88 0.11
CA THR A 2 -9.45 13.29 0.19
C THR A 2 -9.36 12.15 -0.83
N GLN A 3 -8.55 12.35 -1.85
CA GLN A 3 -8.27 11.37 -2.88
C GLN A 3 -7.59 10.17 -2.21
N ARG A 4 -8.31 9.06 -2.02
CA ARG A 4 -7.74 7.80 -1.51
C ARG A 4 -6.85 7.24 -2.62
N HIS A 5 -5.55 7.53 -2.55
CA HIS A 5 -4.55 6.83 -3.35
C HIS A 5 -4.35 5.43 -2.74
N CYS A 6 -5.28 4.51 -3.03
CA CYS A 6 -5.04 3.09 -2.75
C CYS A 6 -4.03 2.59 -3.78
N LEU A 7 -2.81 2.31 -3.33
CA LEU A 7 -1.81 1.60 -4.11
C LEU A 7 -2.27 0.14 -4.25
N GLU A 8 -2.14 -0.43 -5.46
CA GLU A 8 -2.41 -1.85 -5.70
C GLU A 8 -1.64 -2.71 -4.67
N GLY A 9 -2.38 -3.44 -3.83
CA GLY A 9 -1.83 -4.29 -2.78
C GLY A 9 -2.03 -3.80 -1.34
N GLN A 10 -2.45 -2.55 -1.11
CA GLN A 10 -2.72 -2.04 0.24
C GLN A 10 -4.21 -2.15 0.59
N VAL A 11 -4.55 -3.14 1.42
CA VAL A 11 -5.95 -3.43 1.79
C VAL A 11 -6.45 -2.58 2.97
N TYR A 12 -5.59 -2.25 3.93
CA TYR A 12 -5.96 -1.42 5.09
C TYR A 12 -5.34 -0.03 4.97
N SER A 13 -6.17 1.01 5.19
CA SER A 13 -5.71 2.40 5.28
C SER A 13 -6.03 2.98 6.65
N VAL A 14 -5.01 3.43 7.38
CA VAL A 14 -5.19 4.13 8.67
C VAL A 14 -5.40 5.62 8.39
N PRO A 15 -6.48 6.23 8.89
CA PRO A 15 -6.72 7.65 8.68
C PRO A 15 -5.67 8.50 9.40
N LEU A 16 -5.12 9.49 8.71
CA LEU A 16 -4.34 10.55 9.35
C LEU A 16 -5.28 11.60 9.92
N ILE A 17 -5.01 12.04 11.13
CA ILE A 17 -5.79 13.06 11.83
C ILE A 17 -5.29 14.41 11.36
N GLN A 18 -6.22 15.25 10.91
CA GLN A 18 -5.86 16.55 10.37
C GLN A 18 -5.38 17.49 11.51
N PRO A 19 -4.41 18.37 11.23
CA PRO A 19 -4.06 19.43 12.16
C PRO A 19 -5.19 20.47 12.24
N ASP A 20 -5.20 21.26 13.31
CA ASP A 20 -6.15 22.37 13.59
C ASP A 20 -7.62 21.97 13.86
N LEU A 21 -7.90 20.71 14.19
CA LEU A 21 -9.24 20.32 14.63
C LEU A 21 -9.62 20.93 15.98
N ARG A 22 -10.93 21.02 16.26
CA ARG A 22 -11.39 21.33 17.62
C ARG A 22 -10.86 20.26 18.57
N ARG A 23 -10.53 20.64 19.81
CA ARG A 23 -9.97 19.71 20.79
C ARG A 23 -10.83 18.47 20.98
N GLU A 24 -12.15 18.65 21.06
CA GLU A 24 -13.12 17.57 21.19
C GLU A 24 -13.10 16.64 19.98
N GLU A 25 -13.14 17.19 18.76
CA GLU A 25 -13.06 16.42 17.52
C GLU A 25 -11.76 15.63 17.40
N ALA A 26 -10.64 16.27 17.72
CA ALA A 26 -9.34 15.64 17.66
C ALA A 26 -9.29 14.42 18.59
N VAL A 27 -9.80 14.54 19.82
CA VAL A 27 -9.86 13.41 20.76
C VAL A 27 -10.73 12.27 20.22
N HIS A 28 -11.90 12.58 19.65
CA HIS A 28 -12.76 11.55 19.03
C HIS A 28 -12.07 10.87 17.85
N GLN A 29 -11.46 11.62 16.95
CA GLN A 29 -10.74 11.06 15.80
C GLN A 29 -9.52 10.24 16.22
N ILE A 30 -8.81 10.64 17.28
CA ILE A 30 -7.71 9.87 17.86
C ILE A 30 -8.24 8.54 18.40
N ALA A 31 -9.30 8.56 19.21
CA ALA A 31 -9.88 7.35 19.78
C ALA A 31 -10.35 6.39 18.68
N ASP A 32 -11.09 6.89 17.67
CA ASP A 32 -11.56 6.09 16.54
C ASP A 32 -10.40 5.50 15.73
N ALA A 33 -9.34 6.28 15.49
CA ALA A 33 -8.17 5.82 14.76
C ALA A 33 -7.41 4.73 15.52
N LEU A 34 -7.30 4.85 16.85
CA LEU A 34 -6.64 3.85 17.70
C LEU A 34 -7.46 2.55 17.77
N LEU A 35 -8.77 2.64 17.95
CA LEU A 35 -9.66 1.46 17.93
C LEU A 35 -9.62 0.75 16.58
N TYR A 36 -9.63 1.53 15.50
CA TYR A 36 -9.48 0.98 14.15
C TYR A 36 -8.11 0.31 13.96
N LEU A 37 -7.04 0.92 14.46
CA LEU A 37 -5.69 0.35 14.41
C LEU A 37 -5.60 -0.99 15.15
N GLU A 38 -6.23 -1.08 16.33
CA GLU A 38 -6.33 -2.33 17.09
C GLU A 38 -7.05 -3.41 16.27
N LEU A 39 -8.21 -3.09 15.71
CA LEU A 39 -9.01 -4.03 14.91
C LEU A 39 -8.23 -4.58 13.71
N ILE A 40 -7.59 -3.70 12.92
CA ILE A 40 -6.82 -4.15 11.74
C ILE A 40 -5.58 -4.94 12.16
N SER A 41 -4.95 -4.59 13.29
CA SER A 41 -3.79 -5.30 13.83
C SER A 41 -4.19 -6.73 14.19
N THR A 42 -5.29 -6.90 14.93
CA THR A 42 -5.83 -8.23 15.28
C THR A 42 -6.16 -9.04 14.02
N ASP A 43 -6.80 -8.44 13.01
CA ASP A 43 -7.14 -9.16 11.77
C ASP A 43 -5.89 -9.58 10.98
N ILE A 44 -4.88 -8.70 10.87
CA ILE A 44 -3.61 -9.00 10.22
C ILE A 44 -2.92 -10.19 10.91
N PHE A 45 -2.75 -10.13 12.24
CA PHE A 45 -2.09 -11.20 12.98
C PHE A 45 -2.87 -12.52 12.91
N ARG A 46 -4.21 -12.46 12.93
CA ARG A 46 -5.06 -13.64 12.75
C ARG A 46 -4.81 -14.29 11.38
N ARG A 47 -4.85 -13.53 10.28
CA ARG A 47 -4.61 -14.04 8.92
C ARG A 47 -3.22 -14.63 8.75
N VAL A 48 -2.20 -13.95 9.28
CA VAL A 48 -0.82 -14.46 9.28
C VAL A 48 -0.75 -15.79 10.03
N SER A 49 -1.37 -15.88 11.20
CA SER A 49 -1.39 -17.11 12.01
C SER A 49 -2.08 -18.27 11.28
N GLU A 50 -3.24 -18.01 10.65
CA GLU A 50 -3.95 -18.99 9.84
C GLU A 50 -3.10 -19.49 8.65
N SER A 51 -2.40 -18.58 7.98
CA SER A 51 -1.49 -18.92 6.88
C SER A 51 -0.31 -19.77 7.36
N VAL A 52 0.29 -19.43 8.51
CA VAL A 52 1.37 -20.21 9.11
C VAL A 52 0.90 -21.62 9.45
N GLU A 53 -0.27 -21.77 10.06
CA GLU A 53 -0.81 -23.11 10.38
C GLU A 53 -1.16 -23.92 9.13
N LYS A 54 -1.66 -23.30 8.06
CA LYS A 54 -1.88 -23.97 6.78
C LYS A 54 -0.57 -24.53 6.21
N ASN A 55 0.49 -23.72 6.20
CA ASN A 55 1.81 -24.13 5.72
C ASN A 55 2.42 -25.21 6.62
N ARG A 56 2.25 -25.11 7.94
CA ARG A 56 2.71 -26.13 8.89
C ARG A 56 2.07 -27.49 8.61
N ARG A 57 0.77 -27.53 8.37
CA ARG A 57 0.04 -28.76 7.99
C ARG A 57 0.53 -29.33 6.66
N GLN A 58 0.80 -28.48 5.66
CA GLN A 58 1.36 -28.91 4.38
C GLN A 58 2.75 -29.54 4.58
N LEU A 59 3.62 -28.90 5.36
CA LEU A 59 4.96 -29.43 5.68
C LEU A 59 4.88 -30.75 6.44
N GLN A 60 3.94 -30.90 7.38
CA GLN A 60 3.70 -32.16 8.08
C GLN A 60 3.30 -33.27 7.11
N SER A 61 2.33 -33.02 6.21
CA SER A 61 1.92 -33.99 5.20
C SER A 61 3.07 -34.43 4.29
N VAL A 62 3.93 -33.49 3.87
CA VAL A 62 5.13 -33.80 3.09
C VAL A 62 6.13 -34.62 3.90
N SER A 63 6.38 -34.24 5.16
CA SER A 63 7.26 -34.96 6.06
C SER A 63 6.80 -36.41 6.30
N ASP A 64 5.50 -36.63 6.49
CA ASP A 64 4.91 -37.96 6.65
C ASP A 64 5.09 -38.82 5.39
N ARG A 65 4.91 -38.22 4.21
CA ARG A 65 5.18 -38.89 2.92
C ARG A 65 6.65 -39.27 2.77
N ILE A 66 7.57 -38.38 3.17
CA ILE A 66 9.00 -38.64 3.16
C ILE A 66 9.33 -39.79 4.11
N ARG A 67 8.78 -39.79 5.33
CA ARG A 67 8.96 -40.87 6.31
C ARG A 67 8.48 -42.22 5.79
N LEU A 68 7.30 -42.26 5.15
CA LEU A 68 6.78 -43.48 4.55
C LEU A 68 7.68 -44.00 3.42
N ALA A 69 8.14 -43.09 2.55
CA ALA A 69 9.07 -43.44 1.48
C ALA A 69 10.40 -43.96 2.02
N GLN A 70 10.94 -43.31 3.05
CA GLN A 70 12.17 -43.72 3.72
C GLN A 70 12.04 -45.13 4.31
N ALA A 71 10.94 -45.42 5.02
CA ALA A 71 10.69 -46.76 5.57
C ALA A 71 10.60 -47.84 4.47
N ARG A 72 10.05 -47.51 3.29
CA ARG A 72 10.03 -48.43 2.14
C ARG A 72 11.42 -48.65 1.55
N VAL A 73 12.23 -47.60 1.45
CA VAL A 73 13.63 -47.70 1.01
C VAL A 73 14.43 -48.55 1.98
N ASP A 74 14.29 -48.33 3.28
CA ASP A 74 15.01 -49.09 4.31
C ASP A 74 14.62 -50.58 4.30
N LYS A 75 13.38 -50.92 3.92
CA LYS A 75 12.96 -52.32 3.71
C LYS A 75 13.65 -52.99 2.52
N ILE A 76 13.96 -52.24 1.47
CA ILE A 76 14.63 -52.75 0.25
C ILE A 76 16.14 -52.72 0.42
N LYS A 77 16.66 -51.82 1.25
CA LYS A 77 18.07 -51.64 1.57
C LYS A 77 18.66 -52.95 2.10
N GLY A 78 19.72 -53.45 1.43
CA GLY A 78 20.40 -54.69 1.79
C GLY A 78 19.85 -55.96 1.12
N SER A 79 18.77 -55.87 0.35
CA SER A 79 18.32 -56.98 -0.50
C SER A 79 19.32 -57.24 -1.63
N LYS A 80 19.71 -58.50 -1.84
CA LYS A 80 20.58 -58.95 -2.95
C LYS A 80 19.81 -59.30 -4.23
N LYS A 81 18.50 -59.06 -4.26
CA LYS A 81 17.66 -59.33 -5.43
C LYS A 81 17.70 -58.16 -6.42
N ALA A 82 17.77 -58.47 -7.71
CA ALA A 82 17.64 -57.47 -8.77
C ALA A 82 16.30 -56.74 -8.65
N THR A 83 16.33 -55.41 -8.61
CA THR A 83 15.14 -54.56 -8.45
C THR A 83 15.08 -53.57 -9.60
N LYS A 84 13.98 -53.56 -10.35
CA LYS A 84 13.73 -52.60 -11.43
C LYS A 84 12.91 -51.43 -10.90
N VAL A 85 13.42 -50.21 -11.06
CA VAL A 85 12.72 -48.98 -10.67
C VAL A 85 12.01 -48.41 -11.90
N PHE A 86 10.72 -48.13 -11.76
CA PHE A 86 9.94 -47.42 -12.77
C PHE A 86 9.74 -45.97 -12.31
N SER A 87 10.15 -45.01 -13.12
CA SER A 87 9.84 -43.60 -12.95
C SER A 87 9.10 -43.09 -14.17
N SER A 88 8.20 -42.12 -13.97
CA SER A 88 7.65 -41.34 -15.08
C SER A 88 8.73 -40.39 -15.60
N ALA A 89 8.78 -40.17 -16.92
CA ALA A 89 9.66 -39.18 -17.53
C ALA A 89 9.22 -37.72 -17.25
N LYS A 90 7.97 -37.51 -16.80
CA LYS A 90 7.40 -36.18 -16.53
C LYS A 90 7.47 -35.86 -15.03
N TYR A 91 7.91 -34.65 -14.70
CA TYR A 91 7.87 -34.14 -13.33
C TYR A 91 6.42 -34.13 -12.82
N PRO A 92 6.15 -34.57 -11.57
CA PRO A 92 4.81 -34.58 -11.02
C PRO A 92 4.37 -33.15 -10.69
N ALA A 93 3.92 -32.42 -11.72
CA ALA A 93 3.28 -31.13 -11.59
C ALA A 93 1.81 -31.23 -12.00
N PRO A 94 0.91 -30.42 -11.39
CA PRO A 94 -0.43 -30.21 -11.90
C PRO A 94 -0.41 -29.62 -13.31
N ASP A 95 -1.47 -29.84 -14.10
CA ASP A 95 -1.59 -29.30 -15.46
C ASP A 95 -1.69 -27.75 -15.48
N HIS A 96 -2.18 -27.15 -14.40
CA HIS A 96 -2.23 -25.69 -14.20
C HIS A 96 -1.56 -25.31 -12.89
N LEU A 97 -0.55 -24.43 -12.97
CA LEU A 97 0.11 -23.84 -11.80
C LEU A 97 -0.83 -22.82 -11.17
N GLN A 98 -1.06 -22.92 -9.86
CA GLN A 98 -1.88 -21.95 -9.15
C GLN A 98 -1.13 -20.62 -9.04
N ASP A 99 -1.78 -19.53 -9.42
CA ASP A 99 -1.25 -18.19 -9.22
C ASP A 99 -1.10 -17.88 -7.74
N TYR A 100 -0.14 -17.00 -7.43
CA TYR A 100 0.05 -16.54 -6.05
C TYR A 100 -1.19 -15.79 -5.57
N SER A 101 -1.75 -16.24 -4.45
CA SER A 101 -2.81 -15.53 -3.73
C SER A 101 -2.24 -14.91 -2.46
N SER A 102 -2.41 -13.59 -2.33
CA SER A 102 -2.04 -12.88 -1.10
C SER A 102 -2.90 -13.34 0.08
N ILE A 103 -2.33 -13.37 1.28
CA ILE A 103 -3.06 -13.63 2.54
C ILE A 103 -4.15 -12.58 2.85
N PHE A 104 -4.07 -11.44 2.16
CA PHE A 104 -5.06 -10.35 2.24
C PHE A 104 -6.06 -10.37 1.07
N SER A 105 -6.03 -11.39 0.22
CA SER A 105 -7.06 -11.55 -0.82
C SER A 105 -8.46 -11.64 -0.18
N GLY A 106 -9.38 -10.80 -0.65
CA GLY A 106 -10.73 -10.69 -0.11
C GLY A 106 -10.84 -10.07 1.29
N ALA A 107 -9.78 -9.46 1.82
CA ALA A 107 -9.92 -8.63 3.02
C ALA A 107 -10.74 -7.37 2.70
N VAL A 108 -11.71 -7.05 3.56
CA VAL A 108 -12.53 -5.85 3.47
C VAL A 108 -12.01 -4.87 4.48
N ASP A 109 -11.71 -3.65 4.03
CA ASP A 109 -11.30 -2.56 4.90
C ASP A 109 -12.46 -2.20 5.87
N PRO A 110 -12.31 -2.35 7.19
CA PRO A 110 -13.35 -1.94 8.15
C PRO A 110 -13.68 -0.44 8.04
N SER A 111 -12.77 0.39 7.51
CA SER A 111 -12.98 1.81 7.27
C SER A 111 -14.01 2.12 6.17
N SER A 112 -14.47 1.10 5.41
CA SER A 112 -15.59 1.23 4.48
C SER A 112 -16.95 1.27 5.19
N GLN A 113 -17.02 0.92 6.49
CA GLN A 113 -18.24 1.05 7.27
C GLN A 113 -18.45 2.51 7.70
N ASN A 114 -19.70 2.97 7.61
CA ASN A 114 -20.08 4.34 7.99
C ASN A 114 -19.69 4.61 9.44
N ARG A 115 -18.86 5.63 9.65
CA ARG A 115 -18.47 6.05 11.00
C ARG A 115 -19.66 6.73 11.70
N PRO A 116 -19.83 6.52 13.01
CA PRO A 116 -20.84 7.24 13.77
C PRO A 116 -20.56 8.75 13.70
N HIS A 117 -21.61 9.53 13.46
CA HIS A 117 -21.49 10.98 13.39
C HIS A 117 -21.46 11.56 14.82
N HIS A 118 -20.30 12.05 15.25
CA HIS A 118 -20.16 12.73 16.53
C HIS A 118 -20.71 14.16 16.47
N LYS A 119 -21.65 14.48 17.38
CA LYS A 119 -22.20 15.84 17.50
C LYS A 119 -21.28 16.68 18.38
N ILE A 120 -20.47 17.53 17.75
CA ILE A 120 -19.52 18.39 18.46
C ILE A 120 -20.22 19.64 18.97
N GLN A 121 -20.15 19.86 20.27
CA GLN A 121 -20.78 21.01 20.93
C GLN A 121 -19.86 22.23 20.98
N ASN A 122 -18.54 22.02 20.91
CA ASN A 122 -17.58 23.09 21.00
C ASN A 122 -17.64 24.07 19.80
N LYS A 123 -17.54 25.37 20.08
CA LYS A 123 -17.51 26.42 19.06
C LYS A 123 -16.20 26.36 18.27
N LEU A 124 -16.25 26.74 17.00
CA LEU A 124 -15.04 26.95 16.21
C LEU A 124 -14.24 28.11 16.80
N ARG A 125 -12.91 27.95 16.87
CA ARG A 125 -12.06 29.09 17.25
C ARG A 125 -12.21 30.18 16.18
N PRO A 126 -12.30 31.45 16.58
CA PRO A 126 -12.23 32.55 15.63
C PRO A 126 -10.89 32.52 14.88
N PHE A 127 -10.91 33.01 13.64
CA PHE A 127 -9.71 33.11 12.82
C PHE A 127 -8.70 34.06 13.47
N ASP A 128 -7.48 33.58 13.70
CA ASP A 128 -6.36 34.38 14.20
C ASP A 128 -5.30 34.48 13.10
N GLU A 129 -5.11 35.70 12.61
CA GLU A 129 -4.19 36.01 11.53
C GLU A 129 -2.74 35.71 11.95
N LYS A 130 -2.34 36.08 13.18
CA LYS A 130 -0.96 35.88 13.69
C LYS A 130 -0.58 34.41 13.76
N ALA A 131 -1.47 33.59 14.30
CA ALA A 131 -1.28 32.13 14.36
C ALA A 131 -1.17 31.51 12.96
N TRP A 132 -1.89 32.06 11.98
CA TRP A 132 -1.80 31.60 10.59
C TRP A 132 -0.45 31.96 9.94
N GLN A 133 0.06 33.18 10.16
CA GLN A 133 1.40 33.55 9.66
C GLN A 133 2.53 32.75 10.32
N GLU A 134 2.44 32.50 11.62
CA GLU A 134 3.38 31.60 12.31
C GLU A 134 3.36 30.21 11.68
N LYS A 135 2.18 29.66 11.41
CA LYS A 135 2.03 28.36 10.77
C LYS A 135 2.67 28.29 9.38
N LEU A 136 2.54 29.34 8.56
CA LEU A 136 3.21 29.40 7.24
C LEU A 136 4.73 29.32 7.31
N THR A 137 5.34 29.68 8.45
CA THR A 137 6.79 29.55 8.65
C THR A 137 7.22 28.08 8.68
N TYR A 138 6.36 27.19 9.16
CA TYR A 138 6.65 25.75 9.33
C TYR A 138 6.15 24.89 8.18
N PHE A 139 5.16 25.36 7.41
CA PHE A 139 4.64 24.66 6.24
C PHE A 139 5.12 25.39 4.99
N PRO A 140 6.15 24.90 4.27
CA PRO A 140 6.57 25.45 2.98
C PRO A 140 5.51 25.11 1.92
N VAL A 141 4.36 25.74 2.03
CA VAL A 141 3.38 25.80 0.96
C VAL A 141 3.98 26.76 -0.05
N CYS A 142 4.20 26.32 -1.29
CA CYS A 142 4.49 27.24 -2.38
C CYS A 142 3.24 28.09 -2.62
N VAL A 143 3.03 29.10 -1.78
CA VAL A 143 2.06 30.15 -2.02
C VAL A 143 2.62 30.86 -3.24
N ARG A 144 2.07 30.57 -4.42
CA ARG A 144 2.38 31.33 -5.64
C ARG A 144 1.84 32.73 -5.43
N ASN A 145 2.60 33.55 -4.71
CA ASN A 145 2.46 34.99 -4.76
C ASN A 145 3.03 35.42 -6.10
N LYS A 146 2.34 35.09 -7.20
CA LYS A 146 2.59 35.73 -8.49
C LYS A 146 2.17 37.19 -8.33
N LYS A 147 3.05 38.02 -7.78
CA LYS A 147 3.11 39.41 -8.19
C LYS A 147 3.50 39.32 -9.67
N LYS A 148 2.57 39.64 -10.57
CA LYS A 148 2.93 39.91 -11.96
C LYS A 148 3.88 41.11 -11.91
N SER A 149 5.19 40.85 -11.91
CA SER A 149 6.15 41.84 -12.38
C SER A 149 5.90 41.97 -13.88
N GLU A 150 5.66 43.19 -14.34
CA GLU A 150 5.41 43.50 -15.76
C GLU A 150 6.64 43.28 -16.66
N ASP A 151 7.72 42.71 -16.11
CA ASP A 151 9.06 42.64 -16.71
C ASP A 151 9.60 41.20 -16.83
N GLU A 152 8.75 40.18 -16.72
CA GLU A 152 9.11 38.85 -17.24
C GLU A 152 8.97 38.91 -18.76
N THR A 153 10.10 39.20 -19.44
CA THR A 153 10.24 38.94 -20.88
C THR A 153 9.56 37.62 -21.23
N GLU A 154 8.73 37.64 -22.27
CA GLU A 154 7.92 36.52 -22.76
C GLU A 154 8.80 35.36 -23.29
N GLU A 155 9.65 34.80 -22.45
CA GLU A 155 10.50 33.66 -22.77
C GLU A 155 9.77 32.38 -22.40
N GLY A 156 9.42 31.58 -23.39
CA GLY A 156 8.82 30.26 -23.19
C GLY A 156 8.02 29.82 -24.40
N LEU A 157 7.90 28.50 -24.60
CA LEU A 157 7.13 27.92 -25.72
C LEU A 157 5.61 27.95 -25.49
N GLY A 158 5.14 28.71 -24.49
CA GLY A 158 3.73 28.82 -24.15
C GLY A 158 3.21 27.63 -23.35
N SER A 159 1.91 27.35 -23.49
CA SER A 159 1.24 26.28 -22.75
C SER A 159 1.70 24.89 -23.16
N LEU A 160 1.66 23.96 -22.21
CA LEU A 160 1.98 22.55 -22.40
C LEU A 160 1.17 21.91 -23.55
N PRO A 161 1.79 21.15 -24.47
CA PRO A 161 1.09 20.41 -25.50
C PRO A 161 0.17 19.36 -24.89
N ARG A 162 -1.05 19.22 -25.41
CA ARG A 162 -2.08 18.33 -24.84
C ARG A 162 -1.82 16.83 -25.07
N ASN A 163 -0.85 16.49 -25.91
CA ASN A 163 -0.62 15.15 -26.46
C ASN A 163 0.64 14.45 -25.91
N ILE A 164 1.13 14.85 -24.73
CA ILE A 164 2.27 14.20 -24.08
C ILE A 164 1.80 13.09 -23.12
N SER A 165 2.47 11.94 -23.17
CA SER A 165 2.19 10.80 -22.28
C SER A 165 3.28 10.59 -21.21
N SER A 166 4.41 11.29 -21.32
CA SER A 166 5.55 11.16 -20.42
C SER A 166 6.22 12.51 -20.14
N VAL A 167 6.70 12.70 -18.92
CA VAL A 167 7.43 13.90 -18.47
C VAL A 167 8.76 14.05 -19.21
N SER A 168 9.37 12.94 -19.65
CA SER A 168 10.61 12.95 -20.43
C SER A 168 10.45 13.65 -21.79
N SER A 169 9.23 13.69 -22.35
CA SER A 169 8.93 14.38 -23.61
C SER A 169 9.00 15.91 -23.51
N LEU A 170 9.10 16.45 -22.29
CA LEU A 170 9.24 17.89 -22.03
C LEU A 170 10.70 18.35 -21.95
N LEU A 171 11.62 17.40 -21.88
CA LEU A 171 13.04 17.70 -21.83
C LEU A 171 13.58 17.90 -23.25
N LEU A 172 14.39 18.93 -23.43
CA LEU A 172 15.14 19.10 -24.66
C LEU A 172 16.15 17.94 -24.80
N PHE A 173 16.23 17.34 -25.98
CA PHE A 173 17.04 16.14 -26.28
C PHE A 173 18.49 16.31 -25.78
N ASN A 174 18.99 15.31 -25.06
CA ASN A 174 20.32 15.30 -24.41
C ASN A 174 20.57 16.43 -23.40
N THR A 175 19.52 17.01 -22.83
CA THR A 175 19.64 17.98 -21.73
C THR A 175 18.68 17.64 -20.60
N THR A 176 18.90 18.26 -19.44
CA THR A 176 17.97 18.24 -18.31
C THR A 176 17.02 19.44 -18.32
N GLU A 177 17.00 20.20 -19.42
CA GLU A 177 16.26 21.45 -19.53
C GLU A 177 14.82 21.22 -20.02
N ASN A 178 13.85 21.80 -19.31
CA ASN A 178 12.44 21.80 -19.70
C ASN A 178 12.05 23.15 -20.30
N LEU A 179 11.75 23.16 -21.59
CA LEU A 179 11.41 24.37 -22.36
C LEU A 179 10.01 24.94 -22.07
N TYR A 180 9.17 24.19 -21.34
CA TYR A 180 7.82 24.60 -20.92
C TYR A 180 7.77 25.10 -19.47
N LYS A 181 8.94 25.32 -18.82
CA LYS A 181 9.00 25.78 -17.43
C LYS A 181 8.60 27.24 -17.27
N LYS A 182 8.89 28.07 -18.27
CA LYS A 182 8.49 29.47 -18.31
C LYS A 182 7.20 29.58 -19.14
N TYR A 183 6.16 30.12 -18.52
CA TYR A 183 4.86 30.33 -19.17
C TYR A 183 4.83 31.76 -19.69
N ARG A 184 4.33 31.94 -20.92
CA ARG A 184 3.85 33.23 -21.39
C ARG A 184 2.52 33.56 -20.71
#